data_AF-A0A0F9AMM2-F1
#
_entry.id   AF-A0A0F9AMM2-F1
#
_cell.length_a   1.000
_cell.length_b   1.000
_cell.length_c   1.000
_cell.angle_alpha   90.00
_cell.angle_beta   90.00
_cell.angle_gamma   90.00
#
_symmetry.space_group_name_H-M   'P 1'
#
loop_
_entity.id
_entity.type
_entity.pdbx_description
1 polymer ?
#
loop_
_entity_poly.entity_id
_entity_poly.type
_entity_poly.pdbx_seq_one_letter_code
_entity_poly.pdbx_strand_id
1 'polypeptide(L)'
;ENWTGPAESVLNLLKELNKRGHGAFFAGDIKRRGRLLPRVREAGIPVIESLNLDRKSHPLNYLRNLINLLRVLKKEKIDIIHTHFRYDHILASFVKKRVLLFHTLHRADLDKVNFQERFILRHKTDHIITISKVIREKVIRNLGIEPKGISTIYGAVDSNKFNPQLSGDKIREEFEINKDTPVVGMIAPLQPYRNHLLFLRAIPRIKKEFPTVKFFLIGSIGSYQRFLKEEIEHLGYKQELTDALLELLELSP
;
A
#
# COMPACT_ATOMS: atom_id res chain seq x y z
N GLU A 1 6.48 -4.77 8.91
CA GLU A 1 5.96 -4.24 7.62
C GLU A 1 6.11 -2.72 7.55
N ASN A 2 6.45 -2.18 6.37
CA ASN A 2 6.54 -0.72 6.16
C ASN A 2 5.14 -0.13 5.99
N TRP A 3 4.93 1.13 6.37
CA TRP A 3 3.69 1.85 6.07
C TRP A 3 3.56 2.01 4.55
N THR A 4 2.48 1.47 3.97
CA THR A 4 2.24 1.44 2.52
C THR A 4 0.76 1.65 2.25
N GLY A 5 0.40 2.04 1.01
CA GLY A 5 -1.00 2.21 0.62
C GLY A 5 -1.92 1.04 0.99
N PRO A 6 -1.53 -0.23 0.71
CA PRO A 6 -2.31 -1.38 1.17
C PRO A 6 -2.48 -1.45 2.70
N ALA A 7 -1.42 -1.21 3.47
CA ALA A 7 -1.45 -1.24 4.92
C ALA A 7 -2.38 -0.15 5.51
N GLU A 8 -2.33 1.06 4.95
CA GLU A 8 -3.22 2.16 5.32
C GLU A 8 -4.68 1.84 5.01
N SER A 9 -4.96 1.25 3.84
CA SER A 9 -6.33 0.84 3.47
C SER A 9 -6.91 -0.19 4.45
N VAL A 10 -6.09 -1.13 4.94
CA VAL A 10 -6.51 -2.12 5.95
C VAL A 10 -6.84 -1.44 7.27
N LEU A 11 -5.99 -0.52 7.73
CA LEU A 11 -6.24 0.19 8.99
C LEU A 11 -7.55 1.01 8.91
N ASN A 12 -7.74 1.76 7.82
CA ASN A 12 -8.93 2.59 7.64
C ASN A 12 -10.21 1.74 7.54
N LEU A 13 -10.15 0.61 6.84
CA LEU A 13 -11.26 -0.34 6.78
C LEU A 13 -11.63 -0.86 8.18
N LEU A 14 -10.64 -1.29 8.97
CA LEU A 14 -10.88 -1.81 10.32
C LEU A 14 -11.46 -0.74 11.25
N LYS A 15 -10.96 0.50 11.18
CA LYS A 15 -11.51 1.64 11.93
C LYS A 15 -12.98 1.85 11.60
N GLU A 16 -13.32 1.92 10.31
CA GLU A 16 -14.67 2.22 9.86
C GLU A 16 -15.65 1.06 10.14
N LEU A 17 -15.20 -0.19 10.01
CA LEU A 17 -16.00 -1.37 10.39
C LEU A 17 -16.32 -1.37 11.89
N ASN A 18 -15.31 -1.16 12.74
CA ASN A 18 -15.50 -1.09 14.19
C ASN A 18 -16.39 0.10 14.59
N LYS A 19 -16.24 1.26 13.94
CA LYS A 19 -17.10 2.44 14.15
C LYS A 19 -18.58 2.14 13.84
N ARG A 20 -18.85 1.27 12.86
CA ARG A 20 -20.20 0.82 12.50
C ARG A 20 -20.73 -0.32 13.38
N GLY A 21 -19.97 -0.72 14.40
CA GLY A 21 -20.37 -1.78 15.34
C GLY A 21 -20.03 -3.20 14.88
N HIS A 22 -19.27 -3.37 13.79
CA HIS A 22 -18.77 -4.69 13.40
C HIS A 22 -17.54 -5.04 14.25
N GLY A 23 -17.49 -6.24 14.84
CA GLY A 23 -16.32 -6.73 15.57
C GLY A 23 -15.16 -7.08 14.64
N ALA A 24 -14.37 -6.08 14.22
CA ALA A 24 -13.32 -6.25 13.22
C ALA A 24 -11.94 -6.37 13.88
N PHE A 25 -11.25 -7.46 13.56
CA PHE A 25 -9.95 -7.82 14.15
C PHE A 25 -8.82 -7.73 13.12
N PHE A 26 -7.63 -7.36 13.57
CA PHE A 26 -6.41 -7.41 12.77
C PHE A 26 -5.64 -8.70 13.03
N ALA A 27 -5.14 -9.34 11.97
CA ALA A 27 -4.15 -10.42 12.04
C ALA A 27 -3.05 -10.17 10.99
N GLY A 28 -1.79 -10.27 11.39
CA GLY A 28 -0.66 -9.91 10.54
C GLY A 28 0.67 -10.48 11.04
N ASP A 29 1.78 -9.97 10.51
CA ASP A 29 3.11 -10.25 11.06
C ASP A 29 3.30 -9.47 12.37
N ILE A 30 3.33 -10.20 13.49
CA ILE A 30 3.46 -9.64 14.83
C ILE A 30 4.90 -9.64 15.34
N LYS A 31 5.82 -10.33 14.65
CA LYS A 31 7.22 -10.46 15.08
C LYS A 31 8.11 -9.40 14.47
N ARG A 32 7.88 -9.05 13.20
CA ARG A 32 8.73 -8.09 12.50
C ARG A 32 8.42 -6.68 12.94
N ARG A 33 9.47 -5.97 13.39
CA ARG A 33 9.39 -4.52 13.62
C ARG A 33 8.89 -3.81 12.35
N GLY A 34 7.78 -3.10 12.48
CA GLY A 34 7.08 -2.44 11.40
C GLY A 34 6.13 -1.38 11.93
N ARG A 35 5.63 -0.52 11.03
CA ARG A 35 4.79 0.63 11.41
C ARG A 35 3.30 0.32 11.48
N LEU A 36 2.84 -0.78 10.86
CA LEU A 36 1.42 -1.12 10.82
C LEU A 36 0.89 -1.56 12.19
N LEU A 37 1.52 -2.55 12.83
CA LEU A 37 1.04 -3.09 14.11
C LEU A 37 0.95 -2.04 15.23
N PRO A 38 1.95 -1.15 15.43
CA PRO A 38 1.82 -0.04 16.38
C PRO A 38 0.60 0.83 16.09
N ARG A 39 0.40 1.24 14.82
CA ARG A 39 -0.74 2.08 14.42
C ARG A 39 -2.10 1.38 14.56
N VAL A 40 -2.15 0.07 14.37
CA VAL A 40 -3.35 -0.75 14.65
C VAL A 40 -3.68 -0.71 16.14
N ARG A 41 -2.67 -0.88 17.00
CA ARG A 41 -2.85 -0.83 18.46
C ARG A 41 -3.21 0.57 18.96
N GLU A 42 -2.54 1.60 18.46
CA GLU A 42 -2.85 3.02 18.75
C GLU A 42 -4.28 3.38 18.33
N ALA A 43 -4.78 2.79 17.25
CA ALA A 43 -6.17 2.94 16.81
C ALA A 43 -7.19 2.15 17.65
N GLY A 44 -6.75 1.43 18.68
CA GLY A 44 -7.62 0.61 19.52
C GLY A 44 -8.21 -0.61 18.82
N ILE A 45 -7.64 -1.04 17.69
CA ILE A 45 -8.16 -2.19 16.94
C ILE A 45 -7.70 -3.49 17.62
N PRO A 46 -8.63 -4.43 17.92
CA PRO A 46 -8.27 -5.73 18.46
C PRO A 46 -7.34 -6.52 17.54
N VAL A 47 -6.26 -7.08 18.10
CA VAL A 47 -5.26 -7.87 17.36
C VAL A 47 -5.35 -9.35 17.75
N ILE A 48 -5.37 -10.24 16.76
CA ILE A 48 -5.29 -11.69 16.95
C ILE A 48 -3.82 -12.11 17.09
N GLU A 49 -3.28 -11.99 18.31
CA GLU A 49 -1.87 -12.30 18.64
C GLU A 49 -1.50 -13.79 18.43
N SER A 50 -2.49 -14.68 18.34
CA SER A 50 -2.24 -16.10 18.10
C SER A 50 -1.81 -16.41 16.66
N LEU A 51 -2.02 -15.49 15.72
CA LEU A 51 -1.66 -15.62 14.31
C LEU A 51 -0.41 -14.78 14.01
N ASN A 52 0.62 -15.42 13.44
CA ASN A 52 1.82 -14.72 12.98
C ASN A 52 2.00 -14.93 11.48
N LEU A 53 1.48 -14.00 10.69
CA LEU A 53 1.40 -14.12 9.22
C LEU A 53 2.69 -13.62 8.53
N ASP A 54 3.83 -14.21 8.89
CA ASP A 54 5.11 -13.90 8.27
C ASP A 54 5.23 -14.55 6.88
N ARG A 55 5.59 -13.74 5.87
CA ARG A 55 5.80 -14.15 4.48
C ARG A 55 6.97 -15.12 4.29
N LYS A 56 7.90 -15.21 5.24
CA LYS A 56 9.07 -16.11 5.22
C LYS A 56 8.90 -17.35 6.10
N SER A 57 7.67 -17.68 6.49
CA SER A 57 7.40 -18.75 7.45
C SER A 57 7.83 -20.14 6.98
N HIS A 58 8.57 -20.85 7.85
CA HIS A 58 8.82 -22.29 7.77
C HIS A 58 7.49 -23.09 7.75
N PRO A 59 7.41 -24.28 7.10
CA PRO A 59 6.18 -25.09 7.01
C PRO A 59 5.47 -25.35 8.36
N LEU A 60 6.23 -25.54 9.44
CA LEU A 60 5.68 -25.73 10.79
C LEU A 60 4.87 -24.54 11.30
N ASN A 61 5.30 -23.31 10.98
CA ASN A 61 4.57 -22.10 11.33
C ASN A 61 3.25 -22.01 10.56
N TYR A 62 3.21 -22.54 9.34
CA TYR A 62 1.99 -22.61 8.54
C TYR A 62 0.92 -23.49 9.19
N LEU A 63 1.29 -24.70 9.62
CA LEU A 63 0.38 -25.61 10.31
C LEU A 63 -0.11 -24.99 11.64
N ARG A 64 0.79 -24.39 12.41
CA ARG A 64 0.44 -23.67 13.64
C ARG A 64 -0.55 -22.54 13.36
N ASN A 65 -0.31 -21.72 12.34
CA ASN A 65 -1.23 -20.65 11.94
C ASN A 65 -2.59 -21.19 11.52
N LEU A 66 -2.65 -22.34 10.82
CA LEU A 66 -3.90 -22.97 10.43
C LEU A 66 -4.71 -23.45 11.65
N ILE A 67 -4.06 -24.13 12.60
CA ILE A 67 -4.70 -24.58 13.84
C ILE A 67 -5.21 -23.37 14.65
N ASN A 68 -4.39 -22.32 14.77
CA ASN A 68 -4.79 -21.11 15.48
C ASN A 68 -5.93 -20.39 14.77
N LEU A 69 -5.94 -20.34 13.44
CA LEU A 69 -7.04 -19.75 12.67
C LEU A 69 -8.36 -20.49 12.95
N LEU A 70 -8.35 -21.82 13.00
CA LEU A 70 -9.53 -22.60 13.37
C LEU A 70 -10.05 -22.31 14.77
N ARG A 71 -9.15 -22.11 15.74
CA ARG A 71 -9.52 -21.72 17.11
C ARG A 71 -10.13 -20.33 17.14
N VAL A 72 -9.54 -19.38 16.41
CA VAL A 72 -10.03 -17.99 16.31
C VAL A 72 -11.42 -17.95 15.69
N LEU A 73 -11.63 -18.66 14.57
CA LEU A 73 -12.96 -18.75 13.93
C LEU A 73 -14.04 -19.20 14.92
N LYS A 74 -13.75 -20.21 15.74
CA LYS A 74 -14.71 -20.73 16.74
C LYS A 74 -14.90 -19.78 17.92
N LYS A 75 -13.80 -19.23 18.46
CA LYS A 75 -13.81 -18.42 19.68
C LYS A 75 -14.45 -17.04 19.43
N GLU A 76 -14.00 -16.37 18.38
CA GLU A 76 -14.40 -14.99 18.07
C GLU A 76 -15.62 -14.94 17.13
N LYS A 77 -16.15 -16.11 16.71
CA LYS A 77 -17.32 -16.25 15.82
C LYS A 77 -17.20 -15.41 14.54
N ILE A 78 -16.09 -15.58 13.83
CA ILE A 78 -15.78 -14.80 12.63
C ILE A 78 -16.64 -15.25 11.44
N ASP A 79 -17.39 -14.32 10.87
CA ASP A 79 -18.23 -14.55 9.69
C ASP A 79 -17.48 -14.36 8.36
N ILE A 80 -16.50 -13.45 8.35
CA ILE A 80 -15.74 -13.05 7.16
C ILE A 80 -14.24 -13.03 7.48
N ILE A 81 -13.43 -13.66 6.62
CA ILE A 81 -12.00 -13.41 6.54
C ILE A 81 -11.74 -12.53 5.32
N HIS A 82 -11.05 -11.41 5.51
CA HIS A 82 -10.59 -10.55 4.42
C HIS A 82 -9.07 -10.57 4.34
N THR A 83 -8.55 -11.10 3.22
CA THR A 83 -7.12 -11.25 2.96
C THR A 83 -6.59 -10.21 2.00
N HIS A 84 -5.31 -9.85 2.15
CA HIS A 84 -4.65 -8.79 1.39
C HIS A 84 -3.31 -9.21 0.79
N PHE A 85 -2.73 -10.33 1.23
CA PHE A 85 -1.51 -10.89 0.64
C PHE A 85 -1.73 -12.34 0.18
N ARG A 86 -0.70 -12.90 -0.47
CA ARG A 86 -0.78 -14.28 -0.97
C ARG A 86 -0.76 -15.30 0.18
N TYR A 87 0.02 -15.05 1.22
CA TYR A 87 0.23 -16.02 2.30
C TYR A 87 -1.04 -16.27 3.12
N ASP A 88 -1.66 -15.19 3.60
CA ASP A 88 -2.93 -15.17 4.32
C ASP A 88 -4.09 -15.67 3.46
N HIS A 89 -4.10 -15.36 2.16
CA HIS A 89 -5.09 -15.90 1.23
C HIS A 89 -5.00 -17.42 1.08
N ILE A 90 -3.80 -17.97 0.91
CA ILE A 90 -3.61 -19.43 0.85
C ILE A 90 -4.03 -20.04 2.20
N LEU A 91 -3.62 -19.47 3.33
CA LEU A 91 -3.98 -19.97 4.66
C LEU A 91 -5.50 -19.99 4.87
N ALA A 92 -6.18 -18.90 4.54
CA ALA A 92 -7.63 -18.80 4.69
C ALA A 92 -8.40 -19.72 3.73
N SER A 93 -7.82 -20.06 2.57
CA SER A 93 -8.44 -20.97 1.60
C SER A 93 -8.75 -22.37 2.18
N PHE A 94 -7.97 -22.82 3.17
CA PHE A 94 -8.18 -24.10 3.87
C PHE A 94 -9.39 -24.10 4.80
N VAL A 95 -9.83 -22.93 5.25
CA VAL A 95 -10.96 -22.78 6.17
C VAL A 95 -12.21 -22.23 5.50
N LYS A 96 -12.16 -22.01 4.17
CA LYS A 96 -13.23 -21.45 3.34
C LYS A 96 -14.61 -22.10 3.51
N LYS A 97 -14.68 -23.39 3.83
CA LYS A 97 -15.99 -24.05 4.07
C LYS A 97 -16.71 -23.57 5.35
N ARG A 98 -16.03 -22.81 6.21
CA ARG A 98 -16.52 -22.37 7.53
C ARG A 98 -16.78 -20.87 7.62
N VAL A 99 -16.35 -20.10 6.61
CA VAL A 99 -16.31 -18.63 6.67
C VAL A 99 -16.31 -18.05 5.26
N LEU A 100 -16.89 -16.87 5.08
CA LEU A 100 -16.78 -16.16 3.80
C LEU A 100 -15.34 -15.65 3.62
N LEU A 101 -14.76 -15.85 2.44
CA LEU A 101 -13.40 -15.43 2.13
C LEU A 101 -13.40 -14.35 1.06
N PHE A 102 -12.97 -13.16 1.48
CA PHE A 102 -12.73 -12.01 0.64
C PHE A 102 -11.23 -11.85 0.39
N HIS A 103 -10.87 -11.42 -0.81
CA HIS A 103 -9.48 -11.13 -1.14
C HIS A 103 -9.35 -9.81 -1.91
N THR A 104 -8.57 -8.86 -1.39
CA THR A 104 -8.23 -7.64 -2.14
C THR A 104 -6.92 -7.82 -2.90
N LEU A 105 -7.00 -7.71 -4.23
CA LEU A 105 -5.83 -7.71 -5.11
C LEU A 105 -5.24 -6.30 -5.24
N HIS A 106 -4.10 -6.10 -4.58
CA HIS A 106 -3.33 -4.86 -4.61
C HIS A 106 -2.29 -4.79 -5.74
N ARG A 107 -2.18 -5.84 -6.56
CA ARG A 107 -1.10 -6.01 -7.54
C ARG A 107 -1.63 -6.18 -8.96
N ALA A 108 -0.89 -5.61 -9.92
CA ALA A 108 -1.26 -5.62 -11.34
C ALA A 108 -0.48 -6.63 -12.19
N ASP A 109 0.51 -7.31 -11.61
CA ASP A 109 1.36 -8.35 -12.21
C ASP A 109 0.69 -9.72 -12.18
N LEU A 110 -0.58 -9.79 -12.61
CA LEU A 110 -1.37 -11.01 -12.61
C LEU A 110 -0.87 -12.08 -13.61
N ASP A 111 0.03 -11.69 -14.52
CA ASP A 111 0.70 -12.58 -15.46
C ASP A 111 1.69 -13.53 -14.75
N LYS A 112 2.09 -13.20 -13.51
CA LYS A 112 3.00 -14.01 -12.69
C LYS A 112 2.27 -14.89 -11.66
N VAL A 113 0.95 -15.00 -11.76
CA VAL A 113 0.14 -15.84 -10.87
C VAL A 113 0.37 -17.31 -11.20
N ASN A 114 0.85 -18.08 -10.22
CA ASN A 114 1.08 -19.51 -10.40
C ASN A 114 -0.23 -20.31 -10.34
N PHE A 115 -0.17 -21.60 -10.68
CA PHE A 115 -1.35 -22.47 -10.75
C PHE A 115 -2.12 -22.57 -9.41
N GLN A 116 -1.41 -22.67 -8.29
CA GLN A 116 -2.02 -22.76 -6.96
C GLN A 116 -2.81 -21.49 -6.62
N GLU A 117 -2.20 -20.32 -6.82
CA GLU A 117 -2.85 -19.05 -6.53
C GLU A 117 -4.05 -18.82 -7.47
N ARG A 118 -3.92 -19.14 -8.76
CA ARG A 118 -5.03 -19.13 -9.71
C ARG A 118 -6.19 -20.01 -9.24
N PHE A 119 -5.91 -21.23 -8.80
CA PHE A 119 -6.93 -22.15 -8.29
C PHE A 119 -7.64 -21.59 -7.06
N ILE A 120 -6.90 -20.99 -6.12
CA ILE A 120 -7.47 -20.43 -4.90
C ILE A 120 -8.34 -19.21 -5.20
N LEU A 121 -7.86 -18.29 -6.05
CA LEU A 121 -8.63 -17.13 -6.50
C LEU A 121 -9.94 -17.55 -7.17
N ARG A 122 -9.91 -18.58 -8.02
CA ARG A 122 -11.08 -19.01 -8.79
C ARG A 122 -12.07 -19.87 -7.99
N HIS A 123 -11.59 -20.74 -7.11
CA HIS A 123 -12.42 -21.80 -6.51
C HIS A 123 -12.49 -21.76 -4.98
N LYS A 124 -11.66 -20.95 -4.32
CA LYS A 124 -11.58 -20.88 -2.85
C LYS A 124 -11.79 -19.48 -2.31
N THR A 125 -12.32 -18.56 -3.11
CA THR A 125 -12.59 -17.17 -2.73
C THR A 125 -14.04 -16.85 -3.07
N ASP A 126 -14.83 -16.30 -2.14
CA ASP A 126 -16.21 -15.88 -2.45
C ASP A 126 -16.22 -14.62 -3.30
N HIS A 127 -15.36 -13.67 -2.94
CA HIS A 127 -15.39 -12.35 -3.53
C HIS A 127 -14.00 -11.75 -3.65
N ILE A 128 -13.73 -11.19 -4.82
CA ILE A 128 -12.47 -10.51 -5.11
C ILE A 128 -12.73 -9.01 -5.19
N ILE A 129 -11.95 -8.26 -4.43
CA ILE A 129 -11.94 -6.80 -4.50
C ILE A 129 -10.70 -6.38 -5.28
N THR A 130 -10.88 -5.51 -6.26
CA THR A 130 -9.82 -4.95 -7.09
C THR A 130 -9.69 -3.46 -6.83
N ILE A 131 -8.47 -2.94 -6.80
CA ILE A 131 -8.23 -1.51 -6.52
C ILE A 131 -8.32 -0.62 -7.78
N SER A 132 -8.52 -1.22 -8.96
CA SER A 132 -8.69 -0.50 -10.22
C SER A 132 -9.44 -1.34 -11.26
N LYS A 133 -10.05 -0.67 -12.24
CA LYS A 133 -10.68 -1.32 -13.40
C LYS A 133 -9.68 -2.14 -14.21
N VAL A 134 -8.44 -1.66 -14.35
CA VAL A 134 -7.36 -2.38 -15.04
C VAL A 134 -7.07 -3.73 -14.38
N ILE A 135 -7.00 -3.78 -13.04
CA ILE A 135 -6.80 -5.05 -12.32
C ILE A 135 -8.01 -5.95 -12.52
N ARG A 136 -9.24 -5.42 -12.42
CA ARG A 136 -10.47 -6.19 -12.68
C ARG A 136 -10.47 -6.85 -14.05
N GLU A 137 -10.15 -6.10 -15.09
CA GLU A 137 -10.08 -6.63 -16.46
C GLU A 137 -9.01 -7.71 -16.60
N LYS A 138 -7.85 -7.54 -15.96
CA LYS A 138 -6.80 -8.58 -15.95
C LYS A 138 -7.23 -9.82 -15.18
N VAL A 139 -7.95 -9.69 -14.06
CA VAL A 139 -8.51 -10.84 -13.33
C VAL A 139 -9.47 -11.62 -14.23
N ILE A 140 -10.40 -10.93 -14.89
CA ILE A 140 -11.40 -11.57 -15.76
C ILE A 140 -10.70 -12.26 -16.94
N ARG A 141 -9.85 -11.54 -17.68
CA ARG A 141 -9.18 -12.05 -18.89
C ARG A 141 -8.15 -13.13 -18.58
N ASN A 142 -7.28 -12.90 -17.61
CA ASN A 142 -6.10 -13.73 -17.41
C ASN A 142 -6.39 -14.90 -16.48
N LEU A 143 -7.34 -14.77 -15.53
CA LEU A 143 -7.67 -15.79 -14.54
C LEU A 143 -9.02 -16.49 -14.79
N GLY A 144 -9.85 -15.98 -15.70
CA GLY A 144 -11.13 -16.60 -16.07
C GLY A 144 -12.14 -16.62 -14.93
N ILE A 145 -12.14 -15.58 -14.10
CA ILE A 145 -13.05 -15.44 -12.94
C ILE A 145 -14.28 -14.65 -13.37
N GLU A 146 -15.46 -15.13 -13.00
CA GLU A 146 -16.72 -14.50 -13.38
C GLU A 146 -16.86 -13.09 -12.79
N PRO A 147 -17.35 -12.10 -13.58
CA PRO A 147 -17.48 -10.72 -13.13
C PRO A 147 -18.36 -10.52 -11.88
N LYS A 148 -19.30 -11.43 -11.62
CA LYS A 148 -20.25 -11.37 -10.50
C LYS A 148 -19.56 -11.50 -9.14
N GLY A 149 -18.46 -12.25 -9.06
CA GLY A 149 -17.64 -12.40 -7.85
C GLY A 149 -16.54 -11.35 -7.71
N ILE A 150 -16.61 -10.24 -8.46
CA ILE A 150 -15.56 -9.23 -8.50
C ILE A 150 -16.15 -7.82 -8.37
N SER A 151 -15.66 -7.06 -7.39
CA SER A 151 -15.93 -5.62 -7.27
C SER A 151 -14.66 -4.80 -7.46
N THR A 152 -14.81 -3.56 -7.93
CA THR A 152 -13.74 -2.57 -7.94
C THR A 152 -14.02 -1.54 -6.87
N ILE A 153 -13.13 -1.45 -5.88
CA ILE A 153 -13.17 -0.46 -4.81
C ILE A 153 -11.84 0.28 -4.86
N TYR A 154 -11.89 1.56 -5.25
CA TYR A 154 -10.70 2.40 -5.34
C TYR A 154 -10.12 2.67 -3.94
N GLY A 155 -8.81 2.96 -3.88
CA GLY A 155 -8.16 3.37 -2.64
C GLY A 155 -8.81 4.64 -2.10
N ALA A 156 -9.29 4.57 -0.86
CA ALA A 156 -9.84 5.72 -0.16
C ALA A 156 -8.73 6.52 0.53
N VAL A 157 -8.90 7.84 0.57
CA VAL A 157 -8.03 8.77 1.29
C VAL A 157 -8.86 9.57 2.29
N ASP A 158 -8.23 10.02 3.37
CA ASP A 158 -8.88 10.89 4.35
C ASP A 158 -9.11 12.28 3.73
N SER A 159 -10.37 12.61 3.45
CA SER A 159 -10.75 13.90 2.83
C SER A 159 -10.51 15.10 3.73
N ASN A 160 -10.38 14.92 5.05
CA ASN A 160 -10.00 16.01 5.96
C ASN A 160 -8.50 16.31 5.85
N LYS A 161 -7.69 15.27 5.68
CA LYS A 161 -6.24 15.40 5.48
C LYS A 161 -5.88 15.85 4.07
N PHE A 162 -6.54 15.30 3.05
CA PHE A 162 -6.33 15.59 1.63
C PHE A 162 -7.43 16.52 1.12
N ASN A 163 -7.43 17.74 1.65
CA ASN A 163 -8.44 18.75 1.34
C ASN A 163 -7.83 19.89 0.52
N PRO A 164 -8.35 20.20 -0.69
CA PRO A 164 -7.85 21.29 -1.53
C PRO A 164 -8.07 22.69 -0.93
N GLN A 165 -8.89 22.82 0.12
CA GLN A 165 -9.11 24.07 0.84
C GLN A 165 -8.04 24.36 1.90
N LEU A 166 -7.16 23.40 2.20
CA LEU A 166 -6.04 23.63 3.11
C LEU A 166 -5.01 24.52 2.41
N SER A 167 -4.57 25.58 3.10
CA SER A 167 -3.52 26.45 2.59
C SER A 167 -2.15 25.77 2.66
N GLY A 168 -1.36 25.94 1.59
CA GLY A 168 0.04 25.55 1.52
C GLY A 168 1.01 26.64 1.95
N ASP A 169 0.53 27.79 2.45
CA ASP A 169 1.37 28.98 2.70
C ASP A 169 2.51 28.72 3.68
N LYS A 170 2.25 27.94 4.75
CA LYS A 170 3.29 27.58 5.74
C LYS A 170 4.46 26.82 5.11
N ILE A 171 4.15 25.84 4.24
CA ILE A 171 5.16 25.05 3.54
C ILE A 171 5.89 25.91 2.50
N ARG A 172 5.18 26.83 1.85
CA ARG A 172 5.79 27.79 0.94
C ARG A 172 6.75 28.73 1.68
N GLU A 173 6.39 29.21 2.85
CA GLU A 173 7.25 30.04 3.70
C GLU A 173 8.49 29.26 4.17
N GLU A 174 8.31 28.05 4.68
CA GLU A 174 9.38 27.15 5.14
C GLU A 174 10.43 26.89 4.04
N PHE A 175 10.00 26.78 2.78
CA PHE A 175 10.87 26.51 1.64
C PHE A 175 11.14 27.73 0.75
N GLU A 176 10.87 28.93 1.27
CA GLU A 176 11.14 30.20 0.59
C GLU A 176 10.60 30.21 -0.86
N ILE A 177 9.34 29.77 -1.01
CA ILE A 177 8.63 29.66 -2.28
C ILE A 177 7.67 30.83 -2.41
N ASN A 178 7.92 31.70 -3.38
CA ASN A 178 7.01 32.79 -3.69
C ASN A 178 5.61 32.27 -4.07
N LYS A 179 4.58 33.09 -3.80
CA LYS A 179 3.18 32.75 -4.07
C LYS A 179 2.95 32.34 -5.53
N ASP A 180 3.61 33.04 -6.46
CA ASP A 180 3.46 32.84 -7.90
C ASP A 180 4.46 31.82 -8.48
N THR A 181 5.37 31.29 -7.66
CA THR A 181 6.31 30.25 -8.09
C THR A 181 5.58 28.93 -8.29
N PRO A 182 5.61 28.34 -9.50
CA PRO A 182 5.07 27.01 -9.74
C PRO A 182 5.89 25.95 -8.99
N VAL A 183 5.21 24.92 -8.48
CA VAL A 183 5.84 23.81 -7.76
C VAL A 183 5.43 22.50 -8.40
N VAL A 184 6.41 21.66 -8.73
CA VAL A 184 6.19 20.34 -9.33
C VAL A 184 6.75 19.27 -8.39
N GLY A 185 5.87 18.45 -7.81
CA GLY A 185 6.26 17.43 -6.84
C GLY A 185 6.06 15.99 -7.35
N MET A 186 7.02 15.11 -7.06
CA MET A 186 6.89 13.66 -7.20
C MET A 186 6.99 13.01 -5.81
N ILE A 187 5.89 12.44 -5.34
CA ILE A 187 5.82 11.74 -4.05
C ILE A 187 5.72 10.24 -4.31
N ALA A 188 6.83 9.50 -4.18
CA ALA A 188 6.87 8.06 -4.39
C ALA A 188 8.08 7.41 -3.70
N PRO A 189 8.00 6.13 -3.28
CA PRO A 189 9.18 5.39 -2.83
C PRO A 189 10.27 5.41 -3.89
N LEU A 190 11.52 5.71 -3.50
CA LEU A 190 12.65 5.81 -4.42
C LEU A 190 13.04 4.42 -4.96
N GLN A 191 12.32 3.96 -5.97
CA GLN A 191 12.46 2.65 -6.61
C GLN A 191 12.41 2.81 -8.14
N PRO A 192 13.15 1.97 -8.90
CA PRO A 192 13.25 2.12 -10.36
C PRO A 192 11.91 2.14 -11.10
N TYR A 193 10.95 1.29 -10.70
CA TYR A 193 9.66 1.17 -11.38
C TYR A 193 8.75 2.40 -11.25
N ARG A 194 9.10 3.37 -10.38
CA ARG A 194 8.39 4.65 -10.27
C ARG A 194 8.86 5.67 -11.30
N ASN A 195 9.92 5.36 -12.06
CA ASN A 195 10.41 6.15 -13.19
C ASN A 195 10.84 7.59 -12.82
N HIS A 196 11.52 7.75 -11.68
CA HIS A 196 12.12 9.01 -11.25
C HIS A 196 13.06 9.62 -12.29
N LEU A 197 13.73 8.79 -13.10
CA LEU A 197 14.57 9.26 -14.20
C LEU A 197 13.80 10.11 -15.22
N LEU A 198 12.56 9.73 -15.54
CA LEU A 198 11.72 10.52 -16.44
C LEU A 198 11.43 11.90 -15.85
N PHE A 199 11.15 11.96 -14.55
CA PHE A 199 10.95 13.21 -13.83
C PHE A 199 12.21 14.11 -13.93
N LEU A 200 13.38 13.57 -13.61
CA LEU A 200 14.65 14.31 -13.69
C LEU A 200 14.96 14.80 -15.11
N ARG A 201 14.74 13.96 -16.13
CA ARG A 201 14.96 14.32 -17.54
C ARG A 201 13.99 15.38 -18.06
N ALA A 202 12.82 15.55 -17.43
CA ALA A 202 11.83 16.55 -17.82
C ALA A 202 12.17 17.96 -17.31
N ILE A 203 12.95 18.07 -16.22
CA ILE A 203 13.27 19.34 -15.55
C ILE A 203 13.76 20.43 -16.52
N PRO A 204 14.75 20.20 -17.41
CA PRO A 204 15.27 21.26 -18.29
C PRO A 204 14.22 21.82 -19.23
N ARG A 205 13.34 20.94 -19.72
CA ARG A 205 12.32 21.33 -20.67
C ARG A 205 11.28 22.22 -20.00
N ILE A 206 10.89 21.89 -18.78
CA ILE A 206 9.96 22.68 -17.98
C ILE A 206 10.60 24.02 -17.59
N LYS A 207 11.87 24.03 -17.16
CA LYS A 207 12.57 25.27 -16.79
C LYS A 207 12.75 26.26 -17.93
N LYS A 208 12.87 25.79 -19.17
CA LYS A 208 12.89 26.68 -20.35
C LYS A 208 11.61 27.51 -20.47
N GLU A 209 10.47 26.94 -20.07
CA GLU A 209 9.16 27.60 -20.13
C GLU A 209 8.81 28.32 -18.82
N PHE A 210 9.24 27.78 -17.67
CA PHE A 210 8.98 28.30 -16.34
C PHE A 210 10.30 28.45 -15.55
N PRO A 211 11.07 29.53 -15.74
CA PRO A 211 12.40 29.65 -15.13
C PRO A 211 12.39 29.64 -13.59
N THR A 212 11.28 30.06 -12.97
CA THR A 212 11.14 30.16 -11.51
C THR A 212 10.61 28.88 -10.84
N VAL A 213 10.25 27.85 -11.61
CA VAL A 213 9.65 26.60 -11.08
C VAL A 213 10.58 25.90 -10.09
N LYS A 214 10.01 25.43 -8.97
CA LYS A 214 10.69 24.54 -8.02
C LYS A 214 10.20 23.10 -8.18
N PHE A 215 11.11 22.14 -8.03
CA PHE A 215 10.80 20.71 -8.12
C PHE A 215 10.97 20.05 -6.77
N PHE A 216 10.15 19.05 -6.43
CA PHE A 216 10.29 18.27 -5.20
C PHE A 216 10.27 16.79 -5.53
N LEU A 217 11.21 16.03 -4.98
CA LEU A 217 11.24 14.57 -5.10
C LEU A 217 11.25 13.95 -3.69
N ILE A 218 10.10 13.46 -3.26
CA ILE A 218 9.84 13.01 -1.89
C ILE A 218 9.61 11.50 -1.88
N GLY A 219 10.39 10.77 -1.09
CA GLY A 219 10.31 9.32 -1.04
C GLY A 219 11.19 8.66 0.01
N SER A 220 10.82 7.45 0.42
CA SER A 220 11.61 6.67 1.39
C SER A 220 13.01 6.35 0.85
N ILE A 221 14.02 6.54 1.70
CA ILE A 221 15.43 6.24 1.43
C ILE A 221 15.64 4.75 1.07
N GLY A 222 16.49 4.50 0.06
CA GLY A 222 16.89 3.16 -0.36
C GLY A 222 18.11 3.19 -1.27
N SER A 223 18.60 2.02 -1.70
CA SER A 223 19.80 1.90 -2.55
C SER A 223 19.73 2.69 -3.85
N TYR A 224 18.51 2.87 -4.39
CA TYR A 224 18.27 3.64 -5.61
C TYR A 224 18.52 5.16 -5.45
N GLN A 225 18.55 5.66 -4.21
CA GLN A 225 18.83 7.08 -3.95
C GLN A 225 20.21 7.49 -4.45
N ARG A 226 21.23 6.63 -4.26
CA ARG A 226 22.60 6.93 -4.68
C ARG A 226 22.66 7.14 -6.19
N PHE A 227 22.05 6.23 -6.93
CA PHE A 227 21.92 6.33 -8.38
C PHE A 227 21.19 7.62 -8.82
N LEU A 228 20.09 7.98 -8.14
CA LEU A 228 19.40 9.24 -8.46
C LEU A 228 20.27 10.49 -8.18
N LYS A 229 21.08 10.48 -7.13
CA LYS A 229 22.02 11.57 -6.85
C LYS A 229 23.10 11.69 -7.94
N GLU A 230 23.67 10.58 -8.36
CA GLU A 230 24.67 10.54 -9.45
C GLU A 230 24.07 11.06 -10.77
N GLU A 231 22.84 10.67 -11.10
CA GLU A 231 22.13 11.17 -12.28
C GLU A 231 21.83 12.68 -12.19
N ILE A 232 21.48 13.19 -11.02
CA ILE A 232 21.29 14.63 -10.79
C ILE A 232 22.58 15.40 -11.04
N GLU A 233 23.72 14.88 -10.57
CA GLU A 233 25.03 15.49 -10.78
C GLU A 233 25.42 15.46 -12.27
N HIS A 234 25.24 14.32 -12.94
CA HIS A 234 25.51 14.18 -14.37
C HIS A 234 24.68 15.14 -15.23
N LEU A 235 23.42 15.37 -14.85
CA LEU A 235 22.55 16.27 -15.59
C LEU A 235 22.80 17.76 -15.30
N GLY A 236 23.70 18.08 -14.35
CA GLY A 236 24.14 19.46 -14.07
C GLY A 236 23.19 20.26 -13.19
N TYR A 237 22.21 19.63 -12.53
CA TYR A 237 21.16 20.34 -11.76
C TYR A 237 21.51 20.53 -10.27
N LYS A 238 22.79 20.48 -9.89
CA LYS A 238 23.19 20.42 -8.47
C LYS A 238 22.74 21.64 -7.65
N GLN A 239 22.77 22.84 -8.24
CA GLN A 239 22.24 24.09 -7.65
C GLN A 239 20.71 24.22 -7.75
N GLU A 240 20.11 23.53 -8.71
CA GLU A 240 18.68 23.64 -9.04
C GLU A 240 17.82 22.63 -8.28
N LEU A 241 18.43 21.52 -7.84
CA LEU A 241 17.87 20.57 -6.88
C LEU A 241 18.34 20.84 -5.45
N THR A 242 19.14 21.89 -5.18
CA THR A 242 19.36 22.30 -3.78
C THR A 242 18.05 22.83 -3.16
N ASP A 243 17.21 23.46 -3.99
CA ASP A 243 15.82 23.82 -3.67
C ASP A 243 14.83 22.66 -3.81
N ALA A 244 15.21 21.63 -4.56
CA ALA A 244 14.48 20.37 -4.55
C ALA A 244 14.93 19.61 -3.32
N LEU A 245 14.27 19.90 -2.22
CA LEU A 245 14.42 19.17 -0.99
C LEU A 245 14.37 17.66 -1.23
N LEU A 246 15.56 17.10 -1.43
CA LEU A 246 16.04 15.88 -0.81
C LEU A 246 16.18 16.13 0.70
N GLU A 247 15.32 16.94 1.33
CA GLU A 247 14.80 16.55 2.63
C GLU A 247 14.05 15.25 2.38
N LEU A 248 14.86 14.20 2.51
CA LEU A 248 14.49 12.88 2.91
C LEU A 248 13.77 13.03 4.25
N LEU A 249 12.55 13.56 4.22
CA LEU A 249 11.67 13.54 5.36
C LEU A 249 11.46 12.06 5.64
N GLU A 250 12.16 11.55 6.65
CA GLU A 250 11.54 10.59 7.53
C GLU A 250 10.24 11.27 7.98
N LEU A 251 9.14 11.00 7.29
CA LEU A 251 7.83 11.19 7.87
C LEU A 251 7.79 10.28 9.10
N SER A 252 8.15 10.84 10.25
CA SER A 252 8.02 10.28 11.58
C SER A 252 7.69 11.44 12.52
N PRO A 253 6.72 11.32 13.44
CA PRO A 253 5.62 10.35 13.55
C PRO A 253 4.35 10.74 12.76
#